data_AF-A0A837DD47-F1
#
_entry.id   AF-A0A837DD47-F1
#
_cell.length_a   1.000
_cell.length_b   1.000
_cell.length_c   1.000
_cell.angle_alpha   90.00
_cell.angle_beta   90.00
_cell.angle_gamma   90.00
#
_symmetry.space_group_name_H-M   'P 1'
#
loop_
_entity.id
_entity.type
_entity.pdbx_description
1 polymer ?
#
loop_
_entity_poly.entity_id
_entity_poly.type
_entity_poly.pdbx_seq_one_letter_code
_entity_poly.pdbx_strand_id
1 'polypeptide(L)'
;MPSPTSTPDTGDTDLHTPLSGVPLTHGQLPKHASWIVLVVAALVGLGLWWLADWNIAGATILAAICYTVVLYTWSRFVEGPRKAKDRLVTTLVTGAFLLALLPLISVVVTVVSKGLARFDAEFFTYSMRGVLGEGGGVYHAITGTLIITGLATAISVPVGMLTAIYLVEYGRGKLAKAITFFVDVMTGIPSIVAGLFAYSLFALLFDNPGIRMGMMGAIALSVLMTPVVVRSTEEMLKLVPNELREASYALGVPKWRTILKVVLPTALAGIATGVTLAIARVIGETAPLLVTAGITTGDNFDPFDDRMATLPVFAYYQYVAPGTPPEPALDRAWAAALLLIIIVMVLNLIARLISRMFAPKTRG
;
A
#
# COMPACT_ATOMS: atom_id res chain seq x y z
N MET A 1 -2.67 -83.13 -16.82
CA MET A 1 -2.39 -82.69 -15.45
C MET A 1 -1.00 -82.10 -15.38
N PRO A 2 -0.90 -80.77 -15.18
CA PRO A 2 0.18 -80.17 -14.41
C PRO A 2 -0.37 -79.33 -13.24
N SER A 3 0.43 -79.23 -12.19
CA SER A 3 0.19 -78.61 -10.87
C SER A 3 0.04 -77.07 -10.90
N PRO A 4 -0.65 -76.46 -9.91
CA PRO A 4 -0.83 -75.02 -9.84
C PRO A 4 0.41 -74.28 -9.29
N THR A 5 0.59 -73.08 -9.80
CA THR A 5 1.64 -72.08 -9.54
C THR A 5 1.65 -71.56 -8.10
N SER A 6 2.82 -71.52 -7.47
CA SER A 6 3.08 -70.79 -6.22
C SER A 6 3.31 -69.30 -6.49
N THR A 7 2.55 -68.44 -5.83
CA THR A 7 2.75 -66.98 -5.75
C THR A 7 4.02 -66.65 -4.95
N PRO A 8 4.79 -65.60 -5.31
CA PRO A 8 5.93 -65.17 -4.51
C PRO A 8 5.47 -64.44 -3.25
N ASP A 9 6.02 -64.86 -2.11
CA ASP A 9 5.83 -64.31 -0.78
C ASP A 9 6.34 -62.85 -0.74
N THR A 10 5.42 -61.89 -0.70
CA THR A 10 5.76 -60.48 -0.48
C THR A 10 6.05 -60.30 1.00
N GLY A 11 7.34 -60.32 1.35
CA GLY A 11 7.80 -60.15 2.71
C GLY A 11 7.14 -58.98 3.43
N ASP A 12 6.57 -59.27 4.60
CA ASP A 12 6.05 -58.32 5.56
C ASP A 12 7.12 -57.27 5.88
N THR A 13 6.98 -56.07 5.31
CA THR A 13 7.64 -54.87 5.85
C THR A 13 6.93 -54.50 7.14
N ASP A 14 7.46 -54.99 8.25
CA ASP A 14 6.98 -54.72 9.60
C ASP A 14 7.15 -53.22 9.94
N LEU A 15 6.05 -52.47 9.77
CA LEU A 15 5.99 -51.01 9.97
C LEU A 15 6.23 -50.57 11.42
N HIS A 16 6.31 -51.51 12.36
CA HIS A 16 6.49 -51.26 13.78
C HIS A 16 7.93 -51.45 14.28
N THR A 17 8.88 -51.77 13.40
CA THR A 17 10.29 -51.91 13.77
C THR A 17 10.86 -50.52 14.12
N PRO A 18 11.25 -50.24 15.39
CA PRO A 18 11.89 -48.98 15.71
C PRO A 18 13.21 -48.87 14.93
N LEU A 19 13.38 -47.78 14.18
CA LEU A 19 14.59 -47.44 13.42
C LEU A 19 15.77 -47.22 14.40
N SER A 20 16.28 -48.32 14.94
CA SER A 20 17.42 -48.34 15.86
C SER A 20 18.70 -48.25 15.03
N GLY A 21 19.32 -47.06 15.04
CA GLY A 21 20.63 -46.84 14.41
C GLY A 21 20.72 -45.67 13.44
N VAL A 22 19.62 -44.94 13.16
CA VAL A 22 19.73 -43.66 12.44
C VAL A 22 20.01 -42.55 13.46
N PRO A 23 21.19 -41.90 13.46
CA PRO A 23 21.46 -40.81 14.36
C PRO A 23 20.48 -39.66 14.07
N LEU A 24 19.56 -39.39 15.00
CA LEU A 24 18.52 -38.35 14.87
C LEU A 24 19.07 -36.92 15.02
N THR A 25 20.39 -36.76 15.20
CA THR A 25 21.05 -35.47 15.41
C THR A 25 22.13 -35.26 14.36
N HIS A 26 21.79 -34.49 13.32
CA HIS A 26 22.78 -33.82 12.50
C HIS A 26 23.40 -32.65 13.28
N GLY A 27 24.66 -32.32 12.99
CA GLY A 27 25.33 -31.15 13.56
C GLY A 27 24.49 -29.89 13.38
N GLN A 28 24.29 -29.13 14.45
CA GLN A 28 23.58 -27.86 14.43
C GLN A 28 24.54 -26.75 14.84
N LEU A 29 24.51 -25.63 14.12
CA LEU A 29 25.22 -24.43 14.56
C LEU A 29 24.60 -23.91 15.86
N PRO A 30 25.40 -23.32 16.76
CA PRO A 30 24.86 -22.68 17.96
C PRO A 30 23.91 -21.55 17.57
N LYS A 31 22.88 -21.30 18.39
CA LYS A 31 21.85 -20.28 18.13
C LYS A 31 22.41 -18.88 17.89
N HIS A 32 23.60 -18.59 18.45
CA HIS A 32 24.29 -17.31 18.34
C HIS A 32 25.26 -17.22 17.15
N ALA A 33 25.45 -18.29 16.36
CA ALA A 33 26.39 -18.31 15.25
C ALA A 33 26.14 -17.18 14.23
N SER A 34 24.88 -16.89 13.91
CA SER A 34 24.53 -15.77 13.02
C SER A 34 24.95 -14.42 13.59
N TRP A 35 24.69 -14.19 14.89
CA TRP A 35 25.07 -12.95 15.56
C TRP A 35 26.58 -12.76 15.62
N ILE A 36 27.33 -13.83 15.90
CA ILE A 36 28.80 -13.78 15.94
C ILE A 36 29.35 -13.40 14.56
N VAL A 37 28.91 -14.08 13.50
CA VAL A 37 29.37 -13.79 12.13
C VAL A 37 28.98 -12.37 11.71
N LEU A 38 27.82 -11.88 12.13
CA LEU A 38 27.37 -10.51 11.85
C LEU A 38 28.26 -9.47 12.54
N VAL A 39 28.55 -9.65 13.82
CA VAL A 39 29.41 -8.72 14.59
C VAL A 39 30.81 -8.71 14.00
N VAL A 40 31.39 -9.87 13.69
CA VAL A 40 32.72 -9.96 13.08
C VAL A 40 32.73 -9.27 11.71
N ALA A 41 31.74 -9.53 10.86
CA ALA A 41 31.66 -8.89 9.55
C ALA A 41 31.47 -7.36 9.65
N ALA A 42 30.67 -6.89 10.61
CA ALA A 42 30.45 -5.47 10.86
C ALA A 42 31.72 -4.77 11.38
N LEU A 43 32.47 -5.41 12.28
CA LEU A 43 33.75 -4.89 12.78
C LEU A 43 34.80 -4.81 11.67
N VAL A 44 34.86 -5.81 10.78
CA VAL A 44 35.73 -5.78 9.60
C VAL A 44 35.32 -4.64 8.66
N GLY A 45 34.03 -4.45 8.41
CA GLY A 45 33.52 -3.33 7.61
C GLY A 45 33.84 -1.97 8.22
N LEU A 46 33.64 -1.79 9.52
CA LEU A 46 33.99 -0.56 10.24
C LEU A 46 35.50 -0.30 10.22
N GLY A 47 36.32 -1.36 10.36
CA GLY A 47 37.77 -1.27 10.24
C GLY A 47 38.21 -0.81 8.86
N LEU A 48 37.60 -1.33 7.79
CA LEU A 48 37.89 -0.90 6.41
C LEU A 48 37.48 0.55 6.18
N TRP A 49 36.33 0.98 6.70
CA TRP A 49 35.89 2.37 6.62
C TRP A 49 36.84 3.32 7.38
N TRP A 50 37.20 2.98 8.61
CA TRP A 50 37.94 3.88 9.50
C TRP A 50 39.46 3.87 9.30
N LEU A 51 40.05 2.72 8.98
CA LEU A 51 41.52 2.56 8.86
C LEU A 51 42.01 2.66 7.42
N ALA A 52 41.16 2.35 6.44
CA ALA A 52 41.57 2.28 5.03
C ALA A 52 40.92 3.36 4.14
N ASP A 53 40.24 4.35 4.74
CA ASP A 53 39.51 5.44 4.04
C ASP A 53 38.56 4.95 2.94
N TRP A 54 38.00 3.75 3.09
CA TRP A 54 37.04 3.21 2.14
C TRP A 54 35.70 3.93 2.22
N ASN A 55 34.97 4.01 1.09
CA ASN A 55 33.59 4.50 1.09
C ASN A 55 32.70 3.65 2.01
N ILE A 56 31.94 4.29 2.90
CA ILE A 56 31.03 3.63 3.85
C ILE A 56 30.04 2.69 3.17
N ALA A 57 29.55 3.05 1.97
CA ALA A 57 28.68 2.19 1.17
C ALA A 57 29.42 0.93 0.68
N GLY A 58 30.67 1.07 0.22
CA GLY A 58 31.49 -0.06 -0.19
C GLY A 58 31.83 -0.99 0.98
N ALA A 59 32.20 -0.41 2.13
CA ALA A 59 32.54 -1.16 3.33
C ALA A 59 31.35 -1.97 3.88
N THR A 60 30.15 -1.39 3.87
CA THR A 60 28.92 -2.07 4.33
C THR A 60 28.48 -3.19 3.37
N ILE A 61 28.60 -2.98 2.06
CA ILE A 61 28.33 -4.03 1.06
C ILE A 61 29.30 -5.20 1.23
N LEU A 62 30.59 -4.92 1.39
CA LEU A 62 31.60 -5.95 1.55
C LEU A 62 31.39 -6.73 2.86
N ALA A 63 31.08 -6.05 3.95
CA ALA A 63 30.70 -6.69 5.21
C ALA A 63 29.48 -7.61 5.04
N ALA A 64 28.44 -7.18 4.32
CA ALA A 64 27.25 -8.00 4.06
C ALA A 64 27.56 -9.24 3.20
N ILE A 65 28.43 -9.11 2.20
CA ILE A 65 28.90 -10.23 1.38
C ILE A 65 29.70 -11.21 2.24
N CYS A 66 30.67 -10.72 3.03
CA CYS A 66 31.46 -11.55 3.93
C CYS A 66 30.58 -12.29 4.94
N TYR A 67 29.61 -11.60 5.56
CA TYR A 67 28.63 -12.20 6.45
C TYR A 67 27.90 -13.37 5.78
N THR A 68 27.38 -13.15 4.57
CA THR A 68 26.62 -14.16 3.82
C THR A 68 27.48 -15.36 3.44
N VAL A 69 28.70 -15.12 2.95
CA VAL A 69 29.63 -16.18 2.52
C VAL A 69 30.09 -17.02 3.70
N VAL A 70 30.48 -16.39 4.82
CA VAL A 70 30.95 -17.09 6.02
C VAL A 70 29.80 -17.90 6.64
N LEU A 71 28.60 -17.32 6.76
CA LEU A 71 27.46 -18.04 7.32
C LEU A 71 27.02 -19.22 6.44
N TYR A 72 27.04 -19.04 5.12
CA TYR A 72 26.70 -20.11 4.18
C TYR A 72 27.72 -21.26 4.23
N THR A 73 29.01 -20.95 4.17
CA THR A 73 30.08 -21.96 4.18
C THR A 73 30.09 -22.72 5.50
N TRP A 74 30.01 -22.02 6.63
CA TRP A 74 29.96 -22.64 7.95
C TRP A 74 28.73 -23.54 8.14
N SER A 75 27.55 -23.07 7.72
CA SER A 75 26.32 -23.88 7.76
C SER A 75 26.40 -25.08 6.80
N ARG A 76 27.02 -24.94 5.62
CA ARG A 76 27.18 -26.04 4.67
C ARG A 76 28.04 -27.16 5.24
N PHE A 77 29.12 -26.83 5.96
CA PHE A 77 30.01 -27.82 6.56
C PHE A 77 29.40 -28.50 7.80
N VAL A 78 28.62 -27.79 8.63
CA VAL A 78 28.10 -28.31 9.90
C VAL A 78 26.69 -28.90 9.76
N GLU A 79 25.81 -28.21 9.06
CA GLU A 79 24.36 -28.48 9.04
C GLU A 79 23.85 -29.06 7.71
N GLY A 80 24.73 -29.15 6.71
CA GLY A 80 24.42 -29.68 5.39
C GLY A 80 23.75 -28.67 4.44
N PRO A 81 23.54 -29.08 3.18
CA PRO A 81 23.18 -28.17 2.09
C PRO A 81 21.77 -27.57 2.19
N ARG A 82 20.82 -28.29 2.81
CA ARG A 82 19.44 -27.81 2.98
C ARG A 82 19.39 -26.61 3.94
N LYS A 83 20.03 -26.72 5.10
CA LYS A 83 20.02 -25.66 6.12
C LYS A 83 20.91 -24.47 5.74
N ALA A 84 21.99 -24.71 5.00
CA ALA A 84 22.80 -23.64 4.43
C ALA A 84 22.03 -22.80 3.41
N LYS A 85 21.21 -23.44 2.54
CA LYS A 85 20.32 -22.72 1.61
C LYS A 85 19.27 -21.89 2.35
N ASP A 86 18.66 -22.45 3.40
CA ASP A 86 17.68 -21.75 4.24
C ASP A 86 18.27 -20.48 4.88
N ARG A 87 19.46 -20.58 5.47
CA ARG A 87 20.16 -19.42 6.06
C ARG A 87 20.59 -18.39 5.02
N LEU A 88 21.04 -18.82 3.84
CA LEU A 88 21.37 -17.93 2.73
C LEU A 88 20.16 -17.15 2.28
N VAL A 89 19.02 -17.83 2.03
CA VAL A 89 17.77 -17.17 1.61
C VAL A 89 17.31 -16.20 2.69
N THR A 90 17.33 -16.60 3.96
CA THR A 90 16.99 -15.73 5.09
C THR A 90 17.86 -14.47 5.09
N THR A 91 19.18 -14.61 4.93
CA THR A 91 20.13 -13.50 4.92
C THR A 91 19.88 -12.55 3.74
N LEU A 92 19.64 -13.09 2.55
CA LEU A 92 19.31 -12.28 1.36
C LEU A 92 17.99 -11.54 1.54
N VAL A 93 16.95 -12.19 2.07
CA VAL A 93 15.65 -11.56 2.33
C VAL A 93 15.77 -10.46 3.39
N THR A 94 16.47 -10.71 4.50
CA THR A 94 16.71 -9.69 5.52
C THR A 94 17.55 -8.53 4.97
N GLY A 95 18.59 -8.81 4.19
CA GLY A 95 19.41 -7.79 3.53
C GLY A 95 18.60 -6.92 2.57
N ALA A 96 17.78 -7.55 1.71
CA ALA A 96 16.88 -6.84 0.81
C ALA A 96 15.84 -5.99 1.57
N PHE A 97 15.28 -6.52 2.67
CA PHE A 97 14.37 -5.78 3.53
C PHE A 97 15.02 -4.54 4.15
N LEU A 98 16.24 -4.67 4.69
CA LEU A 98 16.98 -3.54 5.26
C LEU A 98 17.32 -2.49 4.20
N LEU A 99 17.76 -2.93 3.01
CA LEU A 99 18.03 -2.03 1.88
C LEU A 99 16.76 -1.26 1.47
N ALA A 100 15.60 -1.90 1.45
CA ALA A 100 14.32 -1.24 1.17
C ALA A 100 13.89 -0.26 2.29
N LEU A 101 14.31 -0.51 3.54
CA LEU A 101 13.99 0.35 4.69
C LEU A 101 14.80 1.66 4.69
N LEU A 102 16.02 1.66 4.14
CA LEU A 102 16.89 2.84 4.08
C LEU A 102 16.23 4.07 3.41
N PRO A 103 15.72 4.00 2.17
CA PRO A 103 15.06 5.15 1.55
C PRO A 103 13.77 5.55 2.31
N LEU A 104 13.04 4.58 2.88
CA LEU A 104 11.84 4.87 3.67
C LEU A 104 12.18 5.70 4.93
N ILE A 105 13.18 5.25 5.70
CA ILE A 105 13.65 5.98 6.89
C ILE A 105 14.20 7.34 6.48
N SER A 106 15.01 7.40 5.42
CA SER A 106 15.59 8.65 4.91
C SER A 106 14.50 9.68 4.56
N VAL A 107 13.44 9.27 3.86
CA VAL A 107 12.33 10.15 3.49
C VAL A 107 11.60 10.63 4.74
N VAL A 108 11.28 9.73 5.67
CA VAL A 108 10.58 10.11 6.92
C VAL A 108 11.41 11.10 7.73
N VAL A 109 12.69 10.82 7.96
CA VAL A 109 13.58 11.70 8.73
C VAL A 109 13.72 13.07 8.05
N THR A 110 13.93 13.10 6.73
CA THR A 110 14.12 14.35 5.97
C THR A 110 12.87 15.22 5.98
N VAL A 111 11.70 14.62 5.76
CA VAL A 111 10.43 15.35 5.71
C VAL A 111 10.05 15.87 7.10
N VAL A 112 10.30 15.10 8.16
CA VAL A 112 10.09 15.56 9.53
C VAL A 112 11.06 16.68 9.89
N SER A 113 12.36 16.51 9.62
CA SER A 113 13.37 17.50 10.01
C SER A 113 13.19 18.85 9.30
N LYS A 114 12.83 18.83 8.01
CA LYS A 114 12.65 20.05 7.21
C LYS A 114 11.24 20.61 7.32
N GLY A 115 10.22 19.75 7.39
CA GLY A 115 8.83 20.19 7.41
C GLY A 115 8.41 20.85 8.72
N LEU A 116 8.97 20.44 9.86
CA LEU A 116 8.60 21.00 11.17
C LEU A 116 8.91 22.49 11.31
N ALA A 117 9.90 23.02 10.58
CA ALA A 117 10.31 24.42 10.66
C ALA A 117 9.20 25.40 10.24
N ARG A 118 8.28 24.99 9.37
CA ARG A 118 7.18 25.80 8.82
C ARG A 118 5.81 25.37 9.34
N PHE A 119 5.75 24.57 10.41
CA PHE A 119 4.50 24.15 11.07
C PHE A 119 3.99 25.19 12.08
N ASP A 120 3.76 26.42 11.60
CA ASP A 120 3.21 27.51 12.40
C ASP A 120 1.77 27.85 12.02
N ALA A 121 1.13 28.73 12.78
CA ALA A 121 -0.28 29.08 12.59
C ALA A 121 -0.56 29.69 11.20
N GLU A 122 0.37 30.46 10.64
CA GLU A 122 0.20 31.08 9.33
C GLU A 122 0.12 30.02 8.23
N PHE A 123 0.95 28.96 8.33
CA PHE A 123 0.94 27.86 7.38
C PHE A 123 -0.45 27.24 7.25
N PHE A 124 -1.15 27.03 8.36
CA PHE A 124 -2.45 26.38 8.37
C PHE A 124 -3.62 27.30 8.04
N THR A 125 -3.50 28.61 8.29
CA THR A 125 -4.63 29.55 8.21
C THR A 125 -4.62 30.42 6.96
N TYR A 126 -3.46 30.64 6.33
CA TYR A 126 -3.35 31.50 5.15
C TYR A 126 -3.37 30.68 3.86
N SER A 127 -3.82 31.30 2.78
CA SER A 127 -3.60 30.82 1.41
C SER A 127 -2.36 31.45 0.80
N MET A 128 -2.10 31.20 -0.48
CA MET A 128 -0.99 31.83 -1.22
C MET A 128 -1.42 33.13 -1.93
N ARG A 129 -2.64 33.61 -1.69
CA ARG A 129 -3.18 34.78 -2.38
C ARG A 129 -2.38 36.03 -2.00
N GLY A 130 -1.76 36.66 -2.99
CA GLY A 130 -0.96 37.87 -2.80
C GLY A 130 0.46 37.61 -2.26
N VAL A 131 0.89 36.35 -2.15
CA VAL A 131 2.21 35.98 -1.64
C VAL A 131 3.18 35.77 -2.81
N LEU A 132 4.24 36.57 -2.87
CA LEU A 132 5.28 36.48 -3.90
C LEU A 132 6.66 36.06 -3.34
N GLY A 133 6.80 35.98 -2.01
CA GLY A 133 8.07 35.71 -1.33
C GLY A 133 7.86 34.98 -0.01
N GLU A 134 8.31 35.57 1.10
CA GLU A 134 8.11 35.01 2.43
C GLU A 134 6.63 34.96 2.85
N GLY A 135 6.32 34.06 3.79
CA GLY A 135 4.97 33.82 4.27
C GLY A 135 4.14 32.89 3.38
N GLY A 136 2.82 32.96 3.54
CA GLY A 136 1.82 32.20 2.81
C GLY A 136 1.61 30.80 3.36
N GLY A 137 0.40 30.27 3.20
CA GLY A 137 0.00 29.01 3.80
C GLY A 137 -0.63 28.03 2.82
N VAL A 138 -1.04 26.89 3.37
CA VAL A 138 -1.54 25.72 2.66
C VAL A 138 -3.06 25.55 2.81
N TYR A 139 -3.77 26.51 3.39
CA TYR A 139 -5.20 26.40 3.70
C TYR A 139 -6.05 26.05 2.46
N HIS A 140 -5.88 26.78 1.37
CA HIS A 140 -6.49 26.48 0.06
C HIS A 140 -6.23 25.04 -0.43
N ALA A 141 -5.02 24.52 -0.22
CA ALA A 141 -4.63 23.18 -0.67
C ALA A 141 -5.15 22.07 0.26
N ILE A 142 -5.28 22.31 1.57
CA ILE A 142 -5.97 21.41 2.49
C ILE A 142 -7.44 21.27 2.06
N THR A 143 -8.10 22.41 1.88
CA THR A 143 -9.51 22.48 1.48
C THR A 143 -9.76 21.75 0.16
N GLY A 144 -8.96 22.04 -0.87
CA GLY A 144 -9.10 21.35 -2.15
C GLY A 144 -8.81 19.85 -2.08
N THR A 145 -7.85 19.42 -1.26
CA THR A 145 -7.58 17.99 -1.04
C THR A 145 -8.79 17.28 -0.42
N LEU A 146 -9.38 17.86 0.61
CA LEU A 146 -10.52 17.26 1.31
C LEU A 146 -11.78 17.23 0.44
N ILE A 147 -12.08 18.32 -0.28
CA ILE A 147 -13.26 18.39 -1.16
C ILE A 147 -13.12 17.42 -2.34
N ILE A 148 -11.99 17.46 -3.06
CA ILE A 148 -11.77 16.60 -4.23
C ILE A 148 -11.78 15.12 -3.83
N THR A 149 -11.07 14.77 -2.75
CA THR A 149 -11.04 13.38 -2.26
C THR A 149 -12.41 12.95 -1.73
N GLY A 150 -13.13 13.85 -1.06
CA GLY A 150 -14.49 13.60 -0.57
C GLY A 150 -15.46 13.31 -1.72
N LEU A 151 -15.42 14.09 -2.79
CA LEU A 151 -16.22 13.87 -4.00
C LEU A 151 -15.84 12.57 -4.70
N ALA A 152 -14.55 12.29 -4.87
CA ALA A 152 -14.07 11.04 -5.44
C ALA A 152 -14.57 9.84 -4.62
N THR A 153 -14.53 9.94 -3.29
CA THR A 153 -15.05 8.92 -2.37
C THR A 153 -16.56 8.75 -2.50
N ALA A 154 -17.31 9.85 -2.56
CA ALA A 154 -18.77 9.84 -2.71
C ALA A 154 -19.22 9.18 -4.02
N ILE A 155 -18.39 9.22 -5.07
CA ILE A 155 -18.64 8.54 -6.35
C ILE A 155 -18.17 7.08 -6.28
N SER A 156 -16.89 6.86 -5.95
CA SER A 156 -16.25 5.55 -6.07
C SER A 156 -16.69 4.54 -5.03
N VAL A 157 -17.03 4.96 -3.81
CA VAL A 157 -17.44 4.01 -2.77
C VAL A 157 -18.78 3.35 -3.12
N PRO A 158 -19.86 4.10 -3.42
CA PRO A 158 -21.12 3.48 -3.83
C PRO A 158 -20.98 2.66 -5.11
N VAL A 159 -20.33 3.18 -6.15
CA VAL A 159 -20.16 2.49 -7.44
C VAL A 159 -19.36 1.19 -7.27
N GLY A 160 -18.25 1.26 -6.52
CA GLY A 160 -17.39 0.12 -6.27
C GLY A 160 -18.06 -0.95 -5.41
N MET A 161 -18.77 -0.53 -4.35
CA MET A 161 -19.51 -1.46 -3.51
C MET A 161 -20.66 -2.14 -4.26
N LEU A 162 -21.46 -1.40 -5.03
CA LEU A 162 -22.55 -1.96 -5.81
C LEU A 162 -22.04 -2.95 -6.85
N THR A 163 -20.90 -2.64 -7.48
CA THR A 163 -20.26 -3.53 -8.45
C THR A 163 -19.73 -4.79 -7.77
N ALA A 164 -19.10 -4.69 -6.60
CA ALA A 164 -18.67 -5.85 -5.83
C ALA A 164 -19.84 -6.72 -5.35
N ILE A 165 -20.93 -6.12 -4.87
CA ILE A 165 -22.16 -6.83 -4.50
C ILE A 165 -22.71 -7.58 -5.71
N TYR A 166 -22.77 -6.92 -6.87
CA TYR A 166 -23.18 -7.58 -8.10
C TYR A 166 -22.26 -8.77 -8.41
N LEU A 167 -20.94 -8.59 -8.43
CA LEU A 167 -19.98 -9.64 -8.79
C LEU A 167 -20.05 -10.85 -7.85
N VAL A 168 -20.18 -10.64 -6.53
CA VAL A 168 -20.19 -11.72 -5.54
C VAL A 168 -21.55 -12.41 -5.47
N GLU A 169 -22.63 -11.63 -5.39
CA GLU A 169 -23.94 -12.20 -5.10
C GLU A 169 -24.72 -12.55 -6.37
N TYR A 170 -24.56 -11.82 -7.47
CA TYR A 170 -25.37 -11.98 -8.69
C TYR A 170 -24.57 -12.43 -9.92
N GLY A 171 -23.28 -12.12 -9.97
CA GLY A 171 -22.44 -12.18 -11.15
C GLY A 171 -22.26 -13.59 -11.68
N ARG A 172 -22.94 -13.92 -12.79
CA ARG A 172 -22.75 -15.16 -13.54
C ARG A 172 -22.62 -14.86 -15.03
N GLY A 173 -21.81 -15.64 -15.74
CA GLY A 173 -21.70 -15.58 -17.20
C GLY A 173 -20.80 -14.45 -17.75
N LYS A 174 -21.12 -13.98 -18.95
CA LYS A 174 -20.26 -13.06 -19.73
C LYS A 174 -20.14 -11.66 -19.11
N LEU A 175 -21.21 -11.13 -18.51
CA LEU A 175 -21.20 -9.79 -17.93
C LEU A 175 -20.26 -9.68 -16.72
N ALA A 176 -20.28 -10.67 -15.81
CA ALA A 176 -19.34 -10.71 -14.69
C ALA A 176 -17.88 -10.78 -15.14
N LYS A 177 -17.58 -11.59 -16.18
CA LYS A 177 -16.25 -11.67 -16.79
C LYS A 177 -15.82 -10.33 -17.41
N ALA A 178 -16.74 -9.65 -18.11
CA ALA A 178 -16.47 -8.35 -18.71
C ALA A 178 -16.18 -7.28 -17.66
N ILE A 179 -17.01 -7.18 -16.61
CA ILE A 179 -16.81 -6.24 -15.50
C ILE A 179 -15.47 -6.50 -14.81
N THR A 180 -15.16 -7.77 -14.50
CA THR A 180 -13.87 -8.15 -13.88
C THR A 180 -12.71 -7.73 -14.77
N PHE A 181 -12.78 -7.98 -16.08
CA PHE A 181 -11.76 -7.56 -17.03
C PHE A 181 -11.57 -6.03 -17.04
N PHE A 182 -12.66 -5.24 -17.06
CA PHE A 182 -12.55 -3.78 -17.02
C PHE A 182 -11.95 -3.28 -15.70
N VAL A 183 -12.37 -3.85 -14.57
CA VAL A 183 -11.80 -3.53 -13.25
C VAL A 183 -10.30 -3.83 -13.22
N ASP A 184 -9.87 -4.98 -13.73
CA ASP A 184 -8.47 -5.37 -13.81
C ASP A 184 -7.68 -4.42 -14.74
N VAL A 185 -8.23 -4.08 -15.91
CA VAL A 185 -7.62 -3.10 -16.83
C VAL A 185 -7.46 -1.74 -16.16
N MET A 186 -8.46 -1.26 -15.43
CA MET A 186 -8.39 0.04 -14.73
C MET A 186 -7.25 0.09 -13.71
N THR A 187 -6.88 -1.02 -13.07
CA THR A 187 -5.72 -1.06 -12.16
C THR A 187 -4.37 -0.90 -12.87
N GLY A 188 -4.31 -1.22 -14.16
CA GLY A 188 -3.10 -1.11 -14.99
C GLY A 188 -2.94 0.24 -15.70
N ILE A 189 -3.95 1.11 -15.68
CA ILE A 189 -3.90 2.41 -16.36
C ILE A 189 -2.96 3.35 -15.59
N PRO A 190 -1.97 4.00 -16.26
CA PRO A 190 -1.16 5.03 -15.62
C PRO A 190 -2.02 6.19 -15.09
N SER A 191 -1.74 6.68 -13.88
CA SER A 191 -2.61 7.68 -13.22
C SER A 191 -2.74 8.99 -14.01
N ILE A 192 -1.71 9.40 -14.76
CA ILE A 192 -1.78 10.56 -15.65
C ILE A 192 -2.80 10.40 -16.78
N VAL A 193 -3.01 9.17 -17.27
CA VAL A 193 -3.97 8.87 -18.35
C VAL A 193 -5.39 9.05 -17.85
N ALA A 194 -5.68 8.67 -16.59
CA ALA A 194 -6.98 8.95 -15.97
C ALA A 194 -7.24 10.47 -15.85
N GLY A 195 -6.21 11.25 -15.53
CA GLY A 195 -6.27 12.71 -15.51
C GLY A 195 -6.52 13.32 -16.89
N LEU A 196 -5.77 12.86 -17.91
CA LEU A 196 -5.95 13.31 -19.29
C LEU A 196 -7.34 12.95 -19.82
N PHE A 197 -7.86 11.76 -19.51
CA PHE A 197 -9.23 11.36 -19.85
C PHE A 197 -10.26 12.32 -19.24
N ALA A 198 -10.19 12.57 -17.93
CA ALA A 198 -11.13 13.46 -17.26
C ALA A 198 -11.03 14.90 -17.80
N TYR A 199 -9.80 15.35 -18.08
CA TYR A 199 -9.56 16.65 -18.72
C TYR A 199 -10.20 16.73 -20.10
N SER A 200 -9.90 15.79 -21.00
CA SER A 200 -10.42 15.77 -22.36
C SER A 200 -11.95 15.66 -22.38
N LEU A 201 -12.54 14.87 -21.48
CA LEU A 201 -13.98 14.75 -21.36
C LEU A 201 -14.63 16.11 -21.07
N PHE A 202 -14.13 16.84 -20.08
CA PHE A 202 -14.69 18.15 -19.70
C PHE A 202 -14.39 19.23 -20.73
N ALA A 203 -13.18 19.25 -21.30
CA ALA A 203 -12.83 20.20 -22.35
C ALA A 203 -13.79 20.09 -23.56
N LEU A 204 -14.21 18.87 -23.91
CA LEU A 204 -15.17 18.63 -24.99
C LEU A 204 -16.62 18.92 -24.57
N LEU A 205 -17.02 18.54 -23.36
CA LEU A 205 -18.40 18.76 -22.87
C LEU A 205 -18.74 20.25 -22.71
N PHE A 206 -17.77 21.06 -22.29
CA PHE A 206 -17.95 22.49 -22.04
C PHE A 206 -17.40 23.38 -23.17
N ASP A 207 -16.90 22.79 -24.25
CA ASP A 207 -16.25 23.47 -25.38
C ASP A 207 -15.21 24.52 -24.93
N ASN A 208 -14.46 24.19 -23.86
CA ASN A 208 -13.50 25.09 -23.24
C ASN A 208 -12.17 24.35 -22.99
N PRO A 209 -11.17 24.50 -23.88
CA PRO A 209 -9.86 23.88 -23.72
C PRO A 209 -9.06 24.36 -22.51
N GLY A 210 -9.44 25.48 -21.87
CA GLY A 210 -8.75 26.01 -20.69
C GLY A 210 -9.33 25.54 -19.36
N ILE A 211 -10.43 24.78 -19.40
CA ILE A 211 -11.21 24.45 -18.21
C ILE A 211 -10.39 23.61 -17.23
N ARG A 212 -10.38 24.04 -15.97
CA ARG A 212 -9.76 23.32 -14.86
C ARG A 212 -10.57 23.56 -13.60
N MET A 213 -11.09 22.49 -13.03
CA MET A 213 -11.93 22.56 -11.84
C MET A 213 -11.71 21.36 -10.91
N GLY A 214 -12.12 21.50 -9.65
CA GLY A 214 -12.04 20.44 -8.66
C GLY A 214 -12.75 19.14 -9.07
N MET A 215 -13.91 19.25 -9.73
CA MET A 215 -14.71 18.11 -10.17
C MET A 215 -13.99 17.24 -11.21
N MET A 216 -13.21 17.84 -12.11
CA MET A 216 -12.37 17.08 -13.06
C MET A 216 -11.34 16.23 -12.31
N GLY A 217 -10.75 16.80 -11.24
CA GLY A 217 -9.86 16.08 -10.34
C GLY A 217 -10.57 14.94 -9.63
N ALA A 218 -11.78 15.18 -9.10
CA ALA A 218 -12.56 14.16 -8.41
C ALA A 218 -12.91 12.98 -9.33
N ILE A 219 -13.25 13.25 -10.59
CA ILE A 219 -13.53 12.22 -11.59
C ILE A 219 -12.25 11.44 -11.93
N ALA A 220 -11.12 12.12 -12.15
CA ALA A 220 -9.86 11.44 -12.40
C ALA A 220 -9.45 10.52 -11.25
N LEU A 221 -9.57 11.00 -10.01
CA LEU A 221 -9.32 10.18 -8.81
C LEU A 221 -10.33 9.03 -8.69
N SER A 222 -11.59 9.25 -9.07
CA SER A 222 -12.62 8.20 -9.02
C SER A 222 -12.31 7.02 -9.95
N VAL A 223 -11.72 7.29 -11.12
CA VAL A 223 -11.27 6.24 -12.05
C VAL A 223 -10.21 5.34 -11.39
N LEU A 224 -9.31 5.91 -10.60
CA LEU A 224 -8.26 5.16 -9.90
C LEU A 224 -8.76 4.49 -8.62
N MET A 225 -9.71 5.11 -7.92
CA MET A 225 -10.23 4.64 -6.64
C MET A 225 -11.24 3.49 -6.80
N THR A 226 -12.09 3.55 -7.82
CA THR A 226 -13.16 2.56 -8.06
C THR A 226 -12.66 1.12 -8.08
N PRO A 227 -11.63 0.72 -8.87
CA PRO A 227 -11.20 -0.67 -8.92
C PRO A 227 -10.62 -1.17 -7.58
N VAL A 228 -9.99 -0.28 -6.80
CA VAL A 228 -9.49 -0.61 -5.45
C VAL A 228 -10.66 -0.93 -4.52
N VAL A 229 -11.71 -0.10 -4.53
CA VAL A 229 -12.91 -0.33 -3.70
C VAL A 229 -13.67 -1.59 -4.14
N VAL A 230 -13.80 -1.84 -5.45
CA VAL A 230 -14.42 -3.07 -5.97
C VAL A 230 -13.69 -4.29 -5.41
N ARG A 231 -12.36 -4.34 -5.56
CA ARG A 231 -11.57 -5.50 -5.15
C ARG A 231 -11.62 -5.73 -3.65
N SER A 232 -11.43 -4.67 -2.85
CA SER A 232 -11.48 -4.80 -1.40
C SER A 232 -12.86 -5.23 -0.91
N THR A 233 -13.93 -4.72 -1.52
CA THR A 233 -15.30 -5.10 -1.15
C THR A 233 -15.62 -6.53 -1.56
N GLU A 234 -15.21 -6.94 -2.76
CA GLU A 234 -15.40 -8.30 -3.28
C GLU A 234 -14.73 -9.35 -2.39
N GLU A 235 -13.47 -9.11 -2.00
CA GLU A 235 -12.71 -9.98 -1.11
C GLU A 235 -13.41 -10.10 0.25
N MET A 236 -13.90 -8.99 0.80
CA MET A 236 -14.59 -8.97 2.09
C MET A 236 -15.96 -9.67 2.06
N LEU A 237 -16.72 -9.52 0.97
CA LEU A 237 -18.01 -10.20 0.80
C LEU A 237 -17.83 -11.72 0.66
N LYS A 238 -16.75 -12.17 0.02
CA LYS A 238 -16.41 -13.59 -0.13
C LYS A 238 -16.03 -14.27 1.18
N LEU A 239 -15.57 -13.51 2.18
CA LEU A 239 -15.25 -14.03 3.51
C LEU A 239 -16.49 -14.35 4.36
N VAL A 240 -17.67 -13.85 3.99
CA VAL A 240 -18.91 -14.17 4.70
C VAL A 240 -19.23 -15.66 4.50
N PRO A 241 -19.46 -16.45 5.55
CA PRO A 241 -19.79 -17.87 5.43
C PRO A 241 -21.11 -18.11 4.69
N ASN A 242 -21.20 -19.19 3.90
CA ASN A 242 -22.41 -19.51 3.12
C ASN A 242 -23.57 -19.96 4.01
N GLU A 243 -23.28 -20.52 5.18
CA GLU A 243 -24.24 -20.98 6.17
C GLU A 243 -25.15 -19.83 6.62
N LEU A 244 -24.61 -18.61 6.76
CA LEU A 244 -25.39 -17.40 7.08
C LEU A 244 -26.37 -17.04 5.96
N ARG A 245 -25.96 -17.24 4.70
CA ARG A 245 -26.81 -16.98 3.53
C ARG A 245 -27.94 -18.00 3.46
N GLU A 246 -27.60 -19.29 3.57
CA GLU A 246 -28.54 -20.40 3.53
C GLU A 246 -29.57 -20.36 4.66
N ALA A 247 -29.14 -20.03 5.89
CA ALA A 247 -30.03 -19.85 7.03
C ALA A 247 -31.05 -18.71 6.79
N SER A 248 -30.62 -17.59 6.21
CA SER A 248 -31.52 -16.49 5.84
C SER A 248 -32.53 -16.91 4.76
N TYR A 249 -32.08 -17.66 3.75
CA TYR A 249 -32.97 -18.17 2.69
C TYR A 249 -33.99 -19.19 3.22
N ALA A 250 -33.60 -20.04 4.18
CA ALA A 250 -34.50 -21.00 4.83
C ALA A 250 -35.65 -20.32 5.61
N LEU A 251 -35.44 -19.10 6.10
CA LEU A 251 -36.46 -18.27 6.73
C LEU A 251 -37.39 -17.56 5.72
N GLY A 252 -37.27 -17.85 4.41
CA GLY A 252 -38.07 -17.23 3.36
C GLY A 252 -37.69 -15.76 3.08
N VAL A 253 -36.52 -15.31 3.53
CA VAL A 253 -36.07 -13.93 3.33
C VAL A 253 -35.59 -13.74 1.88
N PRO A 254 -36.08 -12.73 1.14
CA PRO A 254 -35.65 -12.49 -0.23
C PRO A 254 -34.17 -12.06 -0.27
N LYS A 255 -33.49 -12.41 -1.37
CA LYS A 255 -32.04 -12.21 -1.53
C LYS A 255 -31.52 -10.81 -1.24
N TRP A 256 -32.22 -9.77 -1.71
CA TRP A 256 -31.81 -8.39 -1.44
C TRP A 256 -31.83 -8.06 0.06
N ARG A 257 -32.76 -8.63 0.84
CA ARG A 257 -32.80 -8.46 2.31
C ARG A 257 -31.68 -9.25 2.97
N THR A 258 -31.37 -10.46 2.51
CA THR A 258 -30.22 -11.23 3.00
C THR A 258 -28.92 -10.44 2.81
N ILE A 259 -28.74 -9.82 1.65
CA ILE A 259 -27.55 -9.01 1.36
C ILE A 259 -27.48 -7.80 2.29
N LEU A 260 -28.56 -7.01 2.37
CA LEU A 260 -28.57 -5.77 3.15
C LEU A 260 -28.52 -6.00 4.67
N LYS A 261 -29.14 -7.06 5.18
CA LYS A 261 -29.28 -7.29 6.64
C LYS A 261 -28.35 -8.34 7.23
N VAL A 262 -27.76 -9.21 6.40
CA VAL A 262 -26.88 -10.29 6.88
C VAL A 262 -25.48 -10.13 6.29
N VAL A 263 -25.35 -10.13 4.97
CA VAL A 263 -24.03 -10.15 4.31
C VAL A 263 -23.27 -8.85 4.52
N LEU A 264 -23.87 -7.70 4.20
CA LEU A 264 -23.20 -6.39 4.34
C LEU A 264 -22.80 -6.07 5.78
N PRO A 265 -23.67 -6.24 6.80
CA PRO A 265 -23.28 -6.01 8.18
C PRO A 265 -22.13 -6.92 8.65
N THR A 266 -22.11 -8.18 8.18
CA THR A 266 -21.06 -9.14 8.53
C THR A 266 -19.70 -8.76 7.93
N ALA A 267 -19.68 -8.21 6.70
CA ALA A 267 -18.46 -7.79 6.03
C ALA A 267 -18.04 -6.34 6.32
N LEU A 268 -18.87 -5.55 7.02
CA LEU A 268 -18.72 -4.09 7.16
C LEU A 268 -17.36 -3.67 7.70
N ALA A 269 -16.82 -4.40 8.67
CA ALA A 269 -15.51 -4.15 9.29
C ALA A 269 -14.39 -4.04 8.24
N GLY A 270 -14.31 -5.03 7.37
CA GLY A 270 -13.26 -5.09 6.35
C GLY A 270 -13.58 -4.21 5.14
N ILE A 271 -14.86 -4.05 4.78
CA ILE A 271 -15.25 -3.08 3.74
C ILE A 271 -14.83 -1.67 4.16
N ALA A 272 -15.13 -1.25 5.39
CA ALA A 272 -14.75 0.05 5.91
C ALA A 272 -13.22 0.21 5.99
N THR A 273 -12.49 -0.84 6.37
CA THR A 273 -11.02 -0.83 6.37
C THR A 273 -10.48 -0.67 4.94
N GLY A 274 -10.98 -1.46 3.99
CA GLY A 274 -10.55 -1.42 2.58
C GLY A 274 -10.86 -0.08 1.90
N VAL A 275 -12.05 0.47 2.14
CA VAL A 275 -12.44 1.81 1.66
C VAL A 275 -11.53 2.88 2.26
N THR A 276 -11.26 2.84 3.57
CA THR A 276 -10.38 3.82 4.22
C THR A 276 -8.95 3.76 3.64
N LEU A 277 -8.44 2.56 3.36
CA LEU A 277 -7.14 2.37 2.70
C LEU A 277 -7.14 2.90 1.25
N ALA A 278 -8.24 2.73 0.52
CA ALA A 278 -8.40 3.30 -0.82
C ALA A 278 -8.36 4.83 -0.79
N ILE A 279 -9.05 5.46 0.17
CA ILE A 279 -9.00 6.92 0.38
C ILE A 279 -7.58 7.36 0.73
N ALA A 280 -6.92 6.67 1.66
CA ALA A 280 -5.56 6.99 2.10
C ALA A 280 -4.53 6.90 0.97
N ARG A 281 -4.75 6.03 -0.03
CA ARG A 281 -3.93 5.95 -1.23
C ARG A 281 -4.20 7.13 -2.17
N VAL A 282 -5.47 7.42 -2.44
CA VAL A 282 -5.91 8.35 -3.49
C VAL A 282 -5.70 9.81 -3.09
N ILE A 283 -5.77 10.13 -1.79
CA ILE A 283 -5.53 11.50 -1.28
C ILE A 283 -4.10 12.02 -1.58
N GLY A 284 -3.14 11.11 -1.79
CA GLY A 284 -1.76 11.42 -2.14
C GLY A 284 -1.47 11.44 -3.64
N GLU A 285 -2.46 11.22 -4.51
CA GLU A 285 -2.25 11.21 -5.95
C GLU A 285 -1.95 12.61 -6.49
N THR A 286 -0.91 12.71 -7.31
CA THR A 286 -0.42 14.00 -7.86
C THR A 286 -0.69 14.12 -9.35
N ALA A 287 -0.28 13.10 -10.13
CA ALA A 287 -0.23 13.13 -11.58
C ALA A 287 -1.58 13.50 -12.25
N PRO A 288 -2.73 12.87 -11.94
CA PRO A 288 -3.99 13.22 -12.56
C PRO A 288 -4.44 14.66 -12.24
N LEU A 289 -4.09 15.16 -11.05
CA LEU A 289 -4.51 16.46 -10.56
C LEU A 289 -3.73 17.62 -11.18
N LEU A 290 -2.49 17.39 -11.64
CA LEU A 290 -1.70 18.39 -12.36
C LEU A 290 -2.39 18.90 -13.63
N VAL A 291 -3.09 18.01 -14.33
CA VAL A 291 -3.74 18.31 -15.61
C VAL A 291 -5.19 18.75 -15.42
N THR A 292 -5.88 18.22 -14.40
CA THR A 292 -7.31 18.47 -14.17
C THR A 292 -7.56 19.70 -13.32
N ALA A 293 -7.27 19.64 -12.02
CA ALA A 293 -7.53 20.74 -11.08
C ALA A 293 -6.45 21.83 -11.14
N GLY A 294 -5.18 21.42 -11.35
CA GLY A 294 -4.03 22.30 -11.45
C GLY A 294 -3.63 22.91 -10.11
N ILE A 295 -3.11 24.15 -10.18
CA ILE A 295 -2.73 24.95 -9.01
C ILE A 295 -3.50 26.27 -9.03
N THR A 296 -3.84 26.74 -7.84
CA THR A 296 -4.40 28.07 -7.56
C THR A 296 -3.75 28.61 -6.30
N THR A 297 -3.72 29.93 -6.14
CA THR A 297 -3.22 30.59 -4.93
C THR A 297 -4.34 30.97 -3.97
N GLY A 298 -5.57 31.10 -4.47
CA GLY A 298 -6.73 31.52 -3.70
C GLY A 298 -7.52 30.37 -3.12
N ASP A 299 -8.29 30.67 -2.09
CA ASP A 299 -9.26 29.74 -1.51
C ASP A 299 -10.43 29.55 -2.48
N ASN A 300 -10.70 28.30 -2.80
CA ASN A 300 -11.85 27.90 -3.59
C ASN A 300 -12.55 26.74 -2.90
N PHE A 301 -13.85 26.90 -2.66
CA PHE A 301 -14.73 25.91 -2.03
C PHE A 301 -15.72 25.31 -3.01
N ASP A 302 -15.87 25.89 -4.20
CA ASP A 302 -16.74 25.36 -5.24
C ASP A 302 -15.92 24.40 -6.12
N PRO A 303 -16.24 23.09 -6.14
CA PRO A 303 -15.55 22.14 -7.00
C PRO A 303 -15.95 22.24 -8.47
N PHE A 304 -17.06 22.92 -8.79
CA PHE A 304 -17.59 23.05 -10.15
C PHE A 304 -17.14 24.32 -10.85
N ASP A 305 -16.66 25.29 -10.09
CA ASP A 305 -16.18 26.57 -10.61
C ASP A 305 -14.72 26.80 -10.21
N ASP A 306 -13.91 27.23 -11.17
CA ASP A 306 -12.49 27.53 -10.98
C ASP A 306 -11.57 26.40 -10.47
N ARG A 307 -10.26 26.69 -10.47
CA ARG A 307 -9.21 25.76 -10.04
C ARG A 307 -9.23 25.51 -8.54
N MET A 308 -8.82 24.31 -8.14
CA MET A 308 -8.58 23.95 -6.75
C MET A 308 -7.19 23.34 -6.61
N ALA A 309 -6.43 23.76 -5.60
CA ALA A 309 -5.13 23.18 -5.31
C ALA A 309 -5.29 21.97 -4.37
N THR A 310 -4.41 20.98 -4.50
CA THR A 310 -4.31 19.89 -3.52
C THR A 310 -2.92 19.88 -2.90
N LEU A 311 -2.80 19.32 -1.70
CA LEU A 311 -1.56 19.17 -0.95
C LEU A 311 -0.43 18.55 -1.77
N PRO A 312 -0.61 17.39 -2.44
CA PRO A 312 0.45 16.81 -3.26
C PRO A 312 0.89 17.71 -4.42
N VAL A 313 -0.08 18.32 -5.12
CA VAL A 313 0.22 19.23 -6.25
C VAL A 313 0.91 20.50 -5.77
N PHE A 314 0.48 21.05 -4.63
CA PHE A 314 1.10 22.21 -4.00
C PHE A 314 2.53 21.91 -3.59
N ALA A 315 2.79 20.82 -2.87
CA ALA A 315 4.14 20.42 -2.47
C ALA A 315 5.05 20.23 -3.68
N TYR A 316 4.55 19.60 -4.74
CA TYR A 316 5.27 19.42 -5.99
C TYR A 316 5.67 20.76 -6.61
N TYR A 317 4.71 21.67 -6.85
CA TYR A 317 5.00 22.94 -7.52
C TYR A 317 5.92 23.85 -6.70
N GLN A 318 5.76 23.89 -5.37
CA GLN A 318 6.65 24.64 -4.49
C GLN A 318 8.09 24.12 -4.54
N TYR A 319 8.28 22.81 -4.80
CA TYR A 319 9.60 22.22 -4.93
C TYR A 319 10.22 22.42 -6.32
N VAL A 320 9.44 22.21 -7.41
CA VAL A 320 9.99 22.28 -8.78
C VAL A 320 10.06 23.70 -9.34
N ALA A 321 9.29 24.64 -8.80
CA ALA A 321 9.25 26.04 -9.23
C ALA A 321 9.23 27.00 -8.01
N PRO A 322 10.29 27.03 -7.18
CA PRO A 322 10.30 27.72 -5.89
C PRO A 322 10.33 29.26 -5.97
N GLY A 323 10.45 29.84 -7.16
CA GLY A 323 10.60 31.30 -7.32
C GLY A 323 11.92 31.84 -6.77
N THR A 324 11.97 33.15 -6.54
CA THR A 324 13.17 33.84 -6.04
C THR A 324 12.76 34.80 -4.91
N PRO A 325 13.28 34.65 -3.68
CA PRO A 325 14.20 33.60 -3.20
C PRO A 325 13.53 32.21 -3.10
N PRO A 326 14.29 31.10 -3.25
CA PRO A 326 13.71 29.76 -3.28
C PRO A 326 13.38 29.17 -1.91
N GLU A 327 14.09 29.59 -0.85
CA GLU A 327 13.98 28.99 0.50
C GLU A 327 12.53 28.94 1.04
N PRO A 328 11.74 30.03 0.99
CA PRO A 328 10.38 30.01 1.55
C PRO A 328 9.45 29.02 0.85
N ALA A 329 9.64 28.81 -0.46
CA ALA A 329 8.87 27.83 -1.21
C ALA A 329 9.29 26.39 -0.86
N LEU A 330 10.59 26.13 -0.71
CA LEU A 330 11.09 24.83 -0.28
C LEU A 330 10.59 24.47 1.12
N ASP A 331 10.60 25.41 2.06
CA ASP A 331 10.06 25.21 3.40
C ASP A 331 8.57 24.88 3.38
N ARG A 332 7.79 25.62 2.58
CA ARG A 332 6.36 25.32 2.32
C ARG A 332 6.18 23.94 1.69
N ALA A 333 7.05 23.52 0.77
CA ALA A 333 6.99 22.21 0.13
C ALA A 333 7.22 21.07 1.14
N TRP A 334 8.26 21.18 1.97
CA TRP A 334 8.56 20.18 3.01
C TRP A 334 7.46 20.10 4.05
N ALA A 335 6.90 21.24 4.47
CA ALA A 335 5.77 21.26 5.40
C ALA A 335 4.50 20.66 4.77
N ALA A 336 4.19 20.97 3.52
CA ALA A 336 3.04 20.37 2.83
C ALA A 336 3.19 18.85 2.67
N ALA A 337 4.40 18.37 2.37
CA ALA A 337 4.72 16.94 2.32
C ALA A 337 4.56 16.26 3.70
N LEU A 338 5.05 16.90 4.77
CA LEU A 338 4.89 16.40 6.14
C LEU A 338 3.41 16.31 6.53
N LEU A 339 2.63 17.35 6.23
CA LEU A 339 1.20 17.37 6.49
C LEU A 339 0.46 16.25 5.74
N LEU A 340 0.78 16.05 4.46
CA LEU A 340 0.20 14.95 3.67
C LEU A 340 0.52 13.58 4.30
N ILE A 341 1.76 13.35 4.73
CA ILE A 341 2.16 12.12 5.43
C ILE A 341 1.35 11.94 6.73
N ILE A 342 1.17 13.00 7.52
CA ILE A 342 0.38 12.96 8.76
C ILE A 342 -1.07 12.59 8.45
N ILE A 343 -1.69 13.21 7.45
CA ILE A 343 -3.07 12.91 7.04
C ILE A 343 -3.20 11.44 6.62
N VAL A 344 -2.31 10.95 5.75
CA VAL A 344 -2.30 9.55 5.29
C VAL A 344 -2.08 8.59 6.46
N MET A 345 -1.19 8.92 7.40
CA MET A 345 -0.95 8.12 8.60
C MET A 345 -2.19 8.06 9.50
N VAL A 346 -2.88 9.19 9.70
CA VAL A 346 -4.13 9.27 10.47
C VAL A 346 -5.21 8.41 9.81
N LEU A 347 -5.40 8.50 8.49
CA LEU A 347 -6.36 7.66 7.75
C LEU A 347 -6.02 6.17 7.88
N ASN A 348 -4.74 5.80 7.76
CA ASN A 348 -4.29 4.42 7.95
C ASN A 348 -4.47 3.92 9.40
N LEU A 349 -4.35 4.81 10.39
CA LEU A 349 -4.62 4.48 11.78
C LEU A 349 -6.12 4.27 12.00
N ILE A 350 -6.97 5.15 11.47
CA ILE A 350 -8.43 5.02 11.49
C ILE A 350 -8.85 3.68 10.87
N ALA A 351 -8.32 3.31 9.70
CA ALA A 351 -8.58 2.02 9.06
C ALA A 351 -8.28 0.84 10.00
N ARG A 352 -7.13 0.88 10.68
CA ARG A 352 -6.73 -0.15 11.65
C ARG A 352 -7.61 -0.18 12.90
N LEU A 353 -8.05 0.97 13.39
CA LEU A 353 -8.95 1.06 14.54
C LEU A 353 -10.33 0.50 14.22
N ILE A 354 -10.88 0.81 13.03
CA ILE A 354 -12.12 0.22 12.52
C ILE A 354 -12.00 -1.32 12.51
N SER A 355 -10.94 -1.86 11.90
CA SER A 355 -10.71 -3.30 11.88
C SER A 355 -10.72 -3.93 13.28
N ARG A 356 -10.09 -3.28 14.27
CA ARG A 356 -10.06 -3.77 15.66
C ARG A 356 -11.41 -3.69 16.37
N MET A 357 -12.16 -2.62 16.18
CA MET A 357 -13.44 -2.41 16.86
C MET A 357 -14.51 -3.41 16.41
N PHE A 358 -14.49 -3.78 15.13
CA PHE A 358 -15.47 -4.70 14.55
C PHE A 358 -14.96 -6.14 14.43
N ALA A 359 -13.72 -6.42 14.85
CA ALA A 359 -13.25 -7.79 15.00
C ALA A 359 -14.12 -8.51 16.04
N PRO A 360 -14.65 -9.73 15.75
CA PRO A 360 -15.40 -10.48 16.73
C PRO A 360 -14.54 -10.65 17.98
N LYS A 361 -15.04 -10.21 19.14
CA LYS A 361 -14.39 -10.50 20.41
C LYS A 361 -14.34 -12.03 20.53
N THR A 362 -13.17 -12.62 20.30
CA THR A 362 -12.92 -14.00 20.69
C THR A 362 -13.09 -14.03 22.21
N ARG A 363 -14.26 -14.51 22.65
CA ARG A 363 -14.49 -14.89 24.03
C ARG A 363 -13.53 -16.06 24.31
N GLY A 364 -12.38 -15.73 24.88
CA GLY A 364 -11.62 -16.65 25.72
C GLY A 364 -12.30 -16.76 27.07
#